data_AF-A0A7S2H3L2-F1
#
_entry.id   AF-A0A7S2H3L2-F1
#
_cell.length_a   1.000
_cell.length_b   1.000
_cell.length_c   1.000
_cell.angle_alpha   90.00
_cell.angle_beta   90.00
_cell.angle_gamma   90.00
#
_symmetry.space_group_name_H-M   'P 1'
#
loop_
_entity.id
_entity.type
_entity.pdbx_description
1 polymer ?
#
loop_
_entity_poly.entity_id
_entity_poly.type
_entity_poly.pdbx_seq_one_letter_code
_entity_poly.pdbx_strand_id
1 'polypeptide(L)'
;DPAGPAPRAGHAILAESPHVLIVVEALCLAKDLRPLRNSRVPLPRKRVVYEVHAYHYFQIYSMWSDMFMSWLETRRIALAIAFIPILCLAFLYKAYNAVLVCRPPGVLFTSIGIWVFFVCLAFVLFHVLVWFAMNSTSCAIAATEEQLPLILFWCTPMSGGLILFLMGYEYHMGARCARRWFFDVTDCDADDDADARELRRASDNAEQFETAELTDFTAMKDDADTEDSEEDIAMCGSSNVDSIRSAWKGLRTGIPQQTTWDKGMCCGLQCGICSALLFIGMVSFYIFCRVVVSYWWFQRHHDSMWGFALIQGKKWTAPIWVGEFGTSSARGDYWLNLMQYMSERDVDWAYWQLNPEKPLTQEYVLGKGWVHYTEGKWVNETWGILESDWDSVRHPWKMLDLRRVMTSPAHWSPEGYPCDRSIYGSECGG
;
A
#
# COMPACT_ATOMS: atom_id res chain seq x y z
N ASP A 1 42.33 18.02 -7.09
CA ASP A 1 42.37 17.01 -6.01
C ASP A 1 41.03 16.26 -5.97
N PRO A 2 41.02 14.97 -6.31
CA PRO A 2 39.80 14.15 -6.41
C PRO A 2 39.11 13.86 -5.07
N ALA A 3 39.71 14.21 -3.92
CA ALA A 3 39.18 13.84 -2.61
C ALA A 3 37.93 14.62 -2.17
N GLY A 4 37.55 15.71 -2.85
CA GLY A 4 36.48 16.60 -2.38
C GLY A 4 36.87 17.40 -1.12
N PRO A 5 36.03 18.34 -0.65
CA PRO A 5 36.38 19.25 0.44
C PRO A 5 36.46 18.57 1.82
N ALA A 6 35.57 17.63 2.14
CA ALA A 6 35.51 17.02 3.47
C ALA A 6 36.77 16.22 3.86
N PRO A 7 37.35 15.36 2.99
CA PRO A 7 38.58 14.65 3.34
C PRO A 7 39.81 15.55 3.42
N ARG A 8 39.87 16.63 2.63
CA ARG A 8 40.92 17.65 2.77
C ARG A 8 40.89 18.28 4.17
N ALA A 9 39.70 18.65 4.65
CA ALA A 9 39.53 19.17 6.00
C ALA A 9 39.95 18.14 7.06
N GLY A 10 39.52 16.88 6.92
CA GLY A 10 39.92 15.81 7.83
C GLY A 10 41.45 15.58 7.86
N HIS A 11 42.13 15.62 6.72
CA HIS A 11 43.59 15.53 6.67
C HIS A 11 44.28 16.72 7.32
N ALA A 12 43.79 17.94 7.12
CA ALA A 12 44.33 19.14 7.76
C ALA A 12 44.20 19.05 9.29
N ILE A 13 43.03 18.63 9.79
CA ILE A 13 42.80 18.42 11.22
C ILE A 13 43.74 17.36 11.78
N LEU A 14 43.90 16.22 11.09
CA LEU A 14 44.78 15.14 11.54
C LEU A 14 46.28 15.47 11.42
N ALA A 15 46.66 16.40 10.53
CA ALA A 15 48.03 16.90 10.46
C ALA A 15 48.37 17.76 11.68
N GLU A 16 47.43 18.59 12.14
CA GLU A 16 47.59 19.41 13.34
C GLU A 16 47.42 18.59 14.63
N SER A 17 46.48 17.63 14.64
CA SER A 17 46.10 16.86 15.82
C SER A 17 45.89 15.39 15.45
N PRO A 18 46.96 14.57 15.41
CA PRO A 18 46.89 13.20 14.91
C PRO A 18 46.10 12.23 15.81
N HIS A 19 45.64 12.67 16.98
CA HIS A 19 44.96 11.86 17.98
C HIS A 19 43.43 12.01 17.99
N VAL A 20 42.87 13.01 17.30
CA VAL A 20 41.41 13.25 17.31
C VAL A 20 40.66 12.24 16.45
N LEU A 21 39.40 12.00 16.79
CA LEU A 21 38.45 11.30 15.94
C LEU A 21 37.78 12.29 14.99
N ILE A 22 37.61 11.88 13.74
CA ILE A 22 36.82 12.57 12.74
C ILE A 22 35.48 11.85 12.64
N VAL A 23 34.43 12.55 13.05
CA VAL A 23 33.06 12.10 12.84
C VAL A 23 32.65 12.51 11.43
N VAL A 24 32.12 11.55 10.67
CA VAL A 24 31.68 11.77 9.29
C VAL A 24 30.21 11.40 9.20
N GLU A 25 29.39 12.40 8.90
CA GLU A 25 27.95 12.27 8.71
C GLU A 25 27.57 12.45 7.24
N ALA A 26 26.38 11.97 6.87
CA ALA A 26 25.77 12.27 5.59
C ALA A 26 25.03 13.61 5.64
N LEU A 27 25.10 14.40 4.56
CA LEU A 27 24.35 15.66 4.40
C LEU A 27 22.82 15.47 4.41
N CYS A 28 22.37 14.23 4.28
CA CYS A 28 20.99 13.79 4.21
C CYS A 28 20.40 13.60 5.62
N LEU A 29 20.45 14.63 6.47
CA LEU A 29 20.05 14.55 7.90
C LEU A 29 20.75 13.39 8.64
N ALA A 30 22.00 13.09 8.27
CA ALA A 30 22.76 11.94 8.76
C ALA A 30 22.06 10.57 8.68
N LYS A 31 20.98 10.40 7.90
CA LYS A 31 20.19 9.15 7.96
C LYS A 31 20.70 8.01 7.08
N ASP A 32 21.48 8.33 6.03
CA ASP A 32 21.78 7.41 4.94
C ASP A 32 23.24 7.47 4.49
N LEU A 33 23.95 6.36 4.70
CA LEU A 33 25.35 6.18 4.31
C LEU A 33 25.51 5.35 3.03
N ARG A 34 24.44 4.95 2.33
CA ARG A 34 24.51 4.14 1.09
C ARG A 34 25.56 4.59 0.07
N PRO A 35 25.80 5.90 -0.16
CA PRO A 35 26.86 6.36 -1.07
C PRO A 35 28.27 5.86 -0.71
N LEU A 36 28.51 5.52 0.56
CA LEU A 36 29.78 4.92 1.01
C LEU A 36 29.95 3.47 0.56
N ARG A 37 28.89 2.75 0.16
CA ARG A 37 29.04 1.37 -0.36
C ARG A 37 29.91 1.29 -1.60
N ASN A 38 29.90 2.34 -2.41
CA ASN A 38 30.65 2.40 -3.67
C ASN A 38 31.95 3.21 -3.53
N SER A 39 32.25 3.72 -2.34
CA SER A 39 33.38 4.62 -2.11
C SER A 39 34.06 4.33 -0.77
N ARG A 40 35.08 5.13 -0.43
CA ARG A 40 35.68 5.14 0.90
C ARG A 40 36.02 6.59 1.22
N VAL A 41 35.75 7.01 2.45
CA VAL A 41 36.28 8.27 2.96
C VAL A 41 37.81 8.12 3.05
N PRO A 42 38.61 8.92 2.33
CA PRO A 42 40.06 8.74 2.23
C PRO A 42 40.80 9.19 3.49
N LEU A 43 40.25 8.93 4.67
CA LEU A 43 40.86 9.19 5.97
C LEU A 43 41.42 7.89 6.60
N PRO A 44 42.35 8.00 7.57
CA PRO A 44 42.86 6.86 8.32
C PRO A 44 41.73 6.16 9.10
N ARG A 45 41.57 4.85 8.91
CA ARG A 45 40.45 4.09 9.51
C ARG A 45 40.34 4.19 11.02
N LYS A 46 41.47 4.23 11.72
CA LYS A 46 41.51 4.33 13.19
C LYS A 46 41.07 5.70 13.71
N ARG A 47 40.73 6.63 12.82
CA ARG A 47 40.36 8.02 13.12
C ARG A 47 38.99 8.39 12.58
N VAL A 48 38.22 7.45 12.04
CA VAL A 48 36.91 7.74 11.45
C VAL A 48 35.84 7.00 12.23
N VAL A 49 34.79 7.75 12.59
CA VAL A 49 33.52 7.22 13.08
C VAL A 49 32.43 7.76 12.16
N TYR A 50 31.48 6.91 11.77
CA TYR A 50 30.31 7.39 11.04
C TYR A 50 29.21 7.77 12.01
N GLU A 51 28.63 8.94 11.82
CA GLU A 51 27.47 9.36 12.57
C GLU A 51 26.20 9.13 11.75
N VAL A 52 25.18 8.62 12.42
CA VAL A 52 23.83 8.50 11.85
C VAL A 52 22.76 8.99 12.79
N HIS A 53 21.66 9.49 12.22
CA HIS A 53 20.46 9.81 12.96
C HIS A 53 19.38 8.75 12.69
N ALA A 54 18.68 8.32 13.72
CA ALA A 54 17.64 7.30 13.64
C ALA A 54 16.37 7.82 14.29
N TYR A 55 15.49 8.44 13.50
CA TYR A 55 14.18 8.92 13.96
C TYR A 55 13.03 8.11 13.35
N HIS A 56 11.92 7.99 14.07
CA HIS A 56 10.73 7.31 13.55
C HIS A 56 10.23 7.98 12.26
N TYR A 57 10.26 9.32 12.18
CA TYR A 57 9.78 10.04 11.01
C TYR A 57 10.69 9.93 9.78
N PHE A 58 11.88 9.35 9.90
CA PHE A 58 12.68 8.99 8.72
C PHE A 58 12.14 7.77 7.99
N GLN A 59 11.25 7.02 8.63
CA GLN A 59 10.59 5.85 8.08
C GLN A 59 9.16 6.23 7.70
N ILE A 60 8.85 6.18 6.41
CA ILE A 60 7.51 6.51 5.88
C ILE A 60 6.39 5.71 6.58
N TYR A 61 6.71 4.49 6.99
CA TYR A 61 5.77 3.61 7.69
C TYR A 61 5.60 3.96 9.17
N SER A 62 6.63 4.45 9.84
CA SER A 62 6.47 4.91 11.22
C SER A 62 5.71 6.24 11.26
N MET A 63 5.94 7.14 10.29
CA MET A 63 5.09 8.34 10.09
C MET A 63 3.60 8.01 9.96
N TRP A 64 3.25 6.94 9.24
CA TRP A 64 1.85 6.54 9.11
C TRP A 64 1.20 6.27 10.48
N SER A 65 1.93 5.58 11.36
CA SER A 65 1.44 5.24 12.70
C SER A 65 1.23 6.47 13.59
N ASP A 66 2.09 7.49 13.45
CA ASP A 66 2.00 8.71 14.24
C ASP A 66 0.98 9.71 13.68
N MET A 67 0.80 9.77 12.36
CA MET A 67 -0.07 10.76 11.72
C MET A 67 -1.52 10.32 11.56
N PHE A 68 -1.77 9.03 11.37
CA PHE A 68 -3.11 8.54 11.00
C PHE A 68 -3.68 7.59 12.05
N MET A 69 -3.07 6.43 12.24
CA MET A 69 -3.53 5.41 13.18
C MET A 69 -2.46 4.34 13.37
N SER A 70 -2.50 3.63 14.50
CA SER A 70 -1.57 2.53 14.74
C SER A 70 -1.65 1.44 13.67
N TRP A 71 -0.55 0.74 13.46
CA TRP A 71 -0.50 -0.41 12.55
C TRP A 71 -1.44 -1.54 12.98
N LEU A 72 -1.72 -1.67 14.28
CA LEU A 72 -2.71 -2.62 14.79
C LEU A 72 -4.13 -2.27 14.32
N GLU A 73 -4.53 -1.00 14.43
CA GLU A 73 -5.83 -0.53 13.95
C GLU A 73 -5.93 -0.60 12.43
N THR A 74 -4.88 -0.15 11.73
CA THR A 74 -4.77 -0.27 10.26
C THR A 74 -5.01 -1.72 9.82
N ARG A 75 -4.39 -2.67 10.52
CA ARG A 75 -4.51 -4.11 10.23
C ARG A 75 -5.94 -4.63 10.49
N ARG A 76 -6.57 -4.22 11.60
CA ARG A 76 -7.96 -4.59 11.92
C ARG A 76 -8.93 -4.07 10.87
N ILE A 77 -8.76 -2.83 10.44
CA ILE A 77 -9.56 -2.20 9.39
C ILE A 77 -9.34 -2.90 8.04
N ALA A 78 -8.10 -3.16 7.65
CA ALA A 78 -7.79 -3.88 6.41
C ALA A 78 -8.46 -5.26 6.38
N LEU A 79 -8.43 -5.99 7.50
CA LEU A 79 -9.07 -7.29 7.63
C LEU A 79 -10.60 -7.17 7.55
N ALA A 80 -11.20 -6.17 8.21
CA ALA A 80 -12.64 -5.92 8.15
C ALA A 80 -13.10 -5.57 6.73
N ILE A 81 -12.37 -4.70 6.04
CA ILE A 81 -12.65 -4.31 4.65
C ILE A 81 -12.50 -5.52 3.72
N ALA A 82 -11.55 -6.42 3.96
CA ALA A 82 -11.34 -7.62 3.14
C ALA A 82 -12.56 -8.58 3.13
N PHE A 83 -13.46 -8.53 4.12
CA PHE A 83 -14.69 -9.32 4.11
C PHE A 83 -15.73 -8.84 3.09
N ILE A 84 -15.81 -7.54 2.82
CA ILE A 84 -16.81 -6.97 1.91
C ILE A 84 -16.66 -7.54 0.49
N PRO A 85 -15.46 -7.55 -0.13
CA PRO A 85 -15.30 -8.14 -1.44
C PRO A 85 -15.58 -9.65 -1.48
N ILE A 86 -15.33 -10.40 -0.39
CA ILE A 86 -15.66 -11.83 -0.34
C ILE A 86 -17.18 -12.02 -0.48
N LEU A 87 -17.97 -11.23 0.26
CA LEU A 87 -19.43 -11.30 0.17
C LEU A 87 -19.93 -10.90 -1.22
N CYS A 88 -19.35 -9.83 -1.80
CA CYS A 88 -19.64 -9.42 -3.17
C CYS A 88 -19.31 -10.52 -4.18
N LEU A 89 -18.14 -11.16 -4.08
CA LEU A 89 -17.74 -12.26 -4.96
C LEU A 89 -18.66 -13.48 -4.81
N ALA A 90 -19.03 -13.85 -3.58
CA ALA A 90 -19.95 -14.95 -3.34
C ALA A 90 -21.34 -14.67 -3.91
N PHE A 91 -21.84 -13.45 -3.75
CA PHE A 91 -23.10 -13.01 -4.35
C PHE A 91 -23.04 -13.04 -5.88
N LEU A 92 -22.01 -12.42 -6.48
CA LEU A 92 -21.82 -12.37 -7.93
C LEU A 92 -21.62 -13.77 -8.52
N TYR A 93 -20.89 -14.66 -7.85
CA TYR A 93 -20.72 -16.04 -8.27
C TYR A 93 -22.06 -16.79 -8.30
N LYS A 94 -22.88 -16.65 -7.25
CA LYS A 94 -24.23 -17.24 -7.22
C LYS A 94 -25.13 -16.64 -8.30
N ALA A 95 -25.14 -15.32 -8.45
CA ALA A 95 -25.93 -14.64 -9.48
C ALA A 95 -25.49 -15.06 -10.89
N TYR A 96 -24.19 -15.23 -11.12
CA TYR A 96 -23.63 -15.68 -12.39
C TYR A 96 -24.05 -17.12 -12.72
N ASN A 97 -24.00 -18.02 -11.73
CA ASN A 97 -24.41 -19.43 -11.92
C ASN A 97 -25.94 -19.61 -12.03
N ALA A 98 -26.72 -18.61 -11.61
CA ALA A 98 -28.17 -18.62 -11.77
C ALA A 98 -28.60 -18.33 -13.23
N VAL A 99 -27.65 -18.11 -14.13
CA VAL A 99 -27.91 -17.68 -15.50
C VAL A 99 -27.02 -18.41 -16.50
N LEU A 100 -27.59 -18.87 -17.60
CA LEU A 100 -26.86 -19.42 -18.74
C LEU A 100 -26.64 -18.30 -19.77
N VAL A 101 -25.38 -17.90 -19.98
CA VAL A 101 -25.01 -16.80 -20.89
C VAL A 101 -23.86 -17.17 -21.80
N CYS A 102 -24.05 -16.96 -23.10
CA CYS A 102 -22.97 -16.96 -24.08
C CYS A 102 -22.12 -15.70 -23.91
N ARG A 103 -20.93 -15.86 -23.33
CA ARG A 103 -19.99 -14.74 -23.10
C ARG A 103 -19.39 -14.29 -24.43
N PRO A 104 -19.34 -12.98 -24.72
CA PRO A 104 -18.65 -12.51 -25.90
C PRO A 104 -17.14 -12.82 -25.78
N PRO A 105 -16.51 -13.30 -26.87
CA PRO A 105 -15.08 -13.58 -26.89
C PRO A 105 -14.29 -12.32 -26.50
N GLY A 106 -13.28 -12.48 -25.64
CA GLY A 106 -12.32 -11.42 -25.29
C GLY A 106 -12.72 -10.50 -24.13
N VAL A 107 -14.01 -10.45 -23.75
CA VAL A 107 -14.50 -9.50 -22.73
C VAL A 107 -13.81 -9.66 -21.37
N LEU A 108 -13.51 -10.89 -20.97
CA LEU A 108 -12.78 -11.16 -19.72
C LEU A 108 -11.36 -10.57 -19.77
N PHE A 109 -10.62 -10.80 -20.86
CA PHE A 109 -9.26 -10.29 -21.04
C PHE A 109 -9.23 -8.76 -21.11
N THR A 110 -10.18 -8.16 -21.84
CA THR A 110 -10.34 -6.70 -21.89
C THR A 110 -10.59 -6.13 -20.49
N SER A 111 -11.48 -6.74 -19.71
CA SER A 111 -11.85 -6.26 -18.38
C SER A 111 -10.70 -6.40 -17.38
N ILE A 112 -10.05 -7.56 -17.32
CA ILE A 112 -8.88 -7.77 -16.46
C ILE A 112 -7.76 -6.79 -16.84
N GLY A 113 -7.49 -6.64 -18.14
CA GLY A 113 -6.46 -5.73 -18.65
C GLY A 113 -6.68 -4.28 -18.21
N ILE A 114 -7.91 -3.76 -18.35
CA ILE A 114 -8.28 -2.41 -17.90
C ILE A 114 -8.02 -2.22 -16.41
N TRP A 115 -8.52 -3.12 -15.57
CA TRP A 115 -8.37 -2.97 -14.12
C TRP A 115 -6.92 -3.06 -13.67
N VAL A 116 -6.16 -4.03 -14.21
CA VAL A 116 -4.73 -4.16 -13.90
C VAL A 116 -3.99 -2.89 -14.32
N PHE A 117 -4.26 -2.36 -15.52
CA PHE A 117 -3.64 -1.14 -16.02
C PHE A 117 -3.90 0.05 -15.08
N PHE A 118 -5.16 0.36 -14.77
CA PHE A 118 -5.50 1.55 -13.97
C PHE A 118 -5.04 1.45 -12.52
N VAL A 119 -5.13 0.26 -11.90
CA VAL A 119 -4.62 0.05 -10.54
C VAL A 119 -3.11 0.26 -10.51
N CYS A 120 -2.37 -0.35 -11.44
CA CYS A 120 -0.91 -0.18 -11.49
C CYS A 120 -0.50 1.25 -11.84
N LEU A 121 -1.24 1.93 -12.73
CA LEU A 121 -1.03 3.35 -13.04
C LEU A 121 -1.20 4.22 -11.79
N ALA A 122 -2.24 3.98 -10.98
CA ALA A 122 -2.43 4.70 -9.73
C ALA A 122 -1.24 4.51 -8.77
N PHE A 123 -0.70 3.30 -8.65
CA PHE A 123 0.52 3.03 -7.86
C PHE A 123 1.76 3.72 -8.44
N VAL A 124 1.96 3.71 -9.76
CA VAL A 124 3.05 4.45 -10.42
C VAL A 124 2.95 5.94 -10.08
N LEU A 125 1.77 6.54 -10.24
CA LEU A 125 1.54 7.96 -9.94
C LEU A 125 1.78 8.27 -8.46
N PHE A 126 1.29 7.41 -7.56
CA PHE A 126 1.54 7.55 -6.11
C PHE A 126 3.04 7.54 -5.81
N HIS A 127 3.79 6.55 -6.31
CA HIS A 127 5.23 6.46 -6.05
C HIS A 127 6.02 7.60 -6.71
N VAL A 128 5.60 8.11 -7.86
CA VAL A 128 6.19 9.32 -8.48
C VAL A 128 5.96 10.55 -7.61
N LEU A 129 4.75 10.71 -7.04
CA LEU A 129 4.45 11.81 -6.12
C LEU A 129 5.28 11.70 -4.83
N VAL A 130 5.38 10.51 -4.24
CA VAL A 130 6.23 10.25 -3.07
C VAL A 130 7.70 10.52 -3.40
N TRP A 131 8.19 10.06 -4.55
CA TRP A 131 9.55 10.34 -5.03
C TRP A 131 9.80 11.84 -5.11
N PHE A 132 8.89 12.61 -5.74
CA PHE A 132 9.03 14.06 -5.85
C PHE A 132 9.01 14.76 -4.48
N ALA A 133 8.11 14.35 -3.59
CA ALA A 133 8.02 14.88 -2.23
C ALA A 133 9.31 14.57 -1.42
N MET A 134 9.82 13.34 -1.47
CA MET A 134 11.05 12.96 -0.78
C MET A 134 12.29 13.66 -1.38
N ASN A 135 12.32 13.82 -2.70
CA ASN A 135 13.41 14.48 -3.41
C ASN A 135 13.50 15.98 -3.06
N SER A 136 12.36 16.61 -2.76
CA SER A 136 12.28 18.03 -2.40
C SER A 136 12.45 18.31 -0.90
N THR A 137 11.96 17.43 -0.02
CA THR A 137 11.90 17.69 1.44
C THR A 137 12.98 16.99 2.25
N SER A 138 13.48 15.85 1.76
CA SER A 138 14.37 14.99 2.52
C SER A 138 15.72 14.89 1.83
N CYS A 139 15.80 14.05 0.79
CA CYS A 139 17.07 13.60 0.26
C CYS A 139 16.86 12.85 -1.07
N ALA A 140 17.48 13.39 -2.13
CA ALA A 140 17.35 12.86 -3.49
C ALA A 140 17.80 11.40 -3.63
N ILE A 141 18.84 11.01 -2.88
CA ILE A 141 19.41 9.66 -2.93
C ILE A 141 18.42 8.65 -2.34
N ALA A 142 17.92 8.92 -1.13
CA ALA A 142 16.92 8.05 -0.51
C ALA A 142 15.64 7.95 -1.36
N ALA A 143 15.18 9.08 -1.92
CA ALA A 143 14.03 9.09 -2.83
C ALA A 143 14.26 8.14 -4.02
N THR A 144 15.42 8.26 -4.68
CA THR A 144 15.73 7.48 -5.89
C THR A 144 15.93 6.00 -5.57
N GLU A 145 16.75 5.67 -4.57
CA GLU A 145 17.06 4.27 -4.21
C GLU A 145 15.84 3.51 -3.68
N GLU A 146 14.88 4.19 -3.04
CA GLU A 146 13.71 3.52 -2.46
C GLU A 146 12.49 3.53 -3.40
N GLN A 147 12.22 4.63 -4.10
CA GLN A 147 11.00 4.77 -4.90
C GLN A 147 11.18 4.33 -6.35
N LEU A 148 12.37 4.51 -6.96
CA LEU A 148 12.56 4.12 -8.36
C LEU A 148 12.34 2.62 -8.61
N PRO A 149 12.84 1.69 -7.78
CA PRO A 149 12.55 0.27 -7.96
C PRO A 149 11.05 -0.04 -7.88
N LEU A 150 10.30 0.67 -7.03
CA LEU A 150 8.86 0.50 -6.89
C LEU A 150 8.11 1.04 -8.11
N ILE A 151 8.51 2.20 -8.64
CA ILE A 151 7.97 2.77 -9.89
C ILE A 151 8.17 1.76 -11.03
N LEU A 152 9.39 1.25 -11.20
CA LEU A 152 9.69 0.27 -12.24
C LEU A 152 8.93 -1.04 -12.05
N PHE A 153 8.82 -1.53 -10.81
CA PHE A 153 8.06 -2.73 -10.47
C PHE A 153 6.60 -2.60 -10.90
N TRP A 154 5.96 -1.45 -10.70
CA TRP A 154 4.56 -1.22 -11.09
C TRP A 154 4.38 -0.92 -12.58
N CYS A 155 5.40 -0.39 -13.27
CA CYS A 155 5.36 -0.22 -14.72
C CYS A 155 5.21 -1.55 -15.48
N THR A 156 5.79 -2.65 -14.97
CA THR A 156 5.71 -3.98 -15.60
C THR A 156 4.27 -4.52 -15.68
N PRO A 157 3.52 -4.70 -14.57
CA PRO A 157 2.13 -5.15 -14.64
C PRO A 157 1.21 -4.11 -15.28
N MET A 158 1.51 -2.80 -15.19
CA MET A 158 0.77 -1.78 -15.94
C MET A 158 0.84 -2.04 -17.45
N SER A 159 2.05 -2.27 -17.98
CA SER A 159 2.26 -2.58 -19.40
C SER A 159 1.61 -3.91 -19.79
N GLY A 160 1.70 -4.92 -18.91
CA GLY A 160 1.01 -6.20 -19.09
C GLY A 160 -0.52 -6.06 -19.15
N GLY A 161 -1.11 -5.21 -18.30
CA GLY A 161 -2.53 -4.89 -18.33
C GLY A 161 -2.96 -4.24 -19.64
N LEU A 162 -2.16 -3.31 -20.16
CA LEU A 162 -2.41 -2.68 -21.46
C LEU A 162 -2.37 -3.71 -22.60
N ILE A 163 -1.37 -4.60 -22.61
CA ILE A 163 -1.26 -5.67 -23.61
C ILE A 163 -2.47 -6.61 -23.55
N LEU A 164 -2.86 -7.05 -22.34
CA LEU A 164 -4.04 -7.90 -22.15
C LEU A 164 -5.33 -7.22 -22.63
N PHE A 165 -5.46 -5.92 -22.38
CA PHE A 165 -6.58 -5.12 -22.87
C PHE A 165 -6.63 -5.14 -24.41
N LEU A 166 -5.52 -4.82 -25.07
CA LEU A 166 -5.42 -4.79 -26.53
C LEU A 166 -5.68 -6.17 -27.16
N MET A 167 -5.10 -7.24 -26.61
CA MET A 167 -5.34 -8.61 -27.06
C MET A 167 -6.81 -9.00 -26.93
N GLY A 168 -7.44 -8.68 -25.80
CA GLY A 168 -8.87 -8.93 -25.59
C GLY A 168 -9.74 -8.15 -26.58
N TYR A 169 -9.38 -6.89 -26.85
CA TYR A 169 -10.06 -6.04 -27.81
C TYR A 169 -9.93 -6.56 -29.25
N GLU A 170 -8.71 -6.90 -29.68
CA GLU A 170 -8.46 -7.48 -31.00
C GLU A 170 -9.17 -8.81 -31.19
N TYR A 171 -9.13 -9.70 -30.20
CA TYR A 171 -9.84 -10.98 -30.26
C TYR A 171 -11.35 -10.76 -30.37
N HIS A 172 -11.89 -9.78 -29.63
CA HIS A 172 -13.30 -9.42 -29.72
C HIS A 172 -13.68 -8.87 -31.11
N MET A 173 -12.88 -7.94 -31.65
CA MET A 173 -13.11 -7.33 -32.97
C MET A 173 -12.90 -8.34 -34.11
N GLY A 174 -11.85 -9.15 -34.03
CA GLY A 174 -11.55 -10.23 -34.97
C GLY A 174 -12.65 -11.29 -34.99
N ALA A 175 -13.21 -11.65 -33.84
CA ALA A 175 -14.36 -12.55 -33.75
C ALA A 175 -15.63 -11.96 -34.38
N ARG A 176 -15.86 -10.63 -34.27
CA ARG A 176 -16.96 -9.97 -35.00
C ARG A 176 -16.73 -9.98 -36.51
N CYS A 177 -15.50 -9.72 -36.95
CA CYS A 177 -15.15 -9.76 -38.37
C CYS A 177 -15.27 -11.19 -38.96
N ALA A 178 -14.79 -12.22 -38.25
CA ALA A 178 -14.93 -13.61 -38.67
C ALA A 178 -16.41 -14.03 -38.73
N ARG A 179 -17.23 -13.64 -37.75
CA ARG A 179 -18.69 -13.88 -37.81
C ARG A 179 -19.33 -13.19 -39.02
N ARG A 180 -18.95 -11.94 -39.30
CA ARG A 180 -19.49 -11.19 -40.45
C ARG A 180 -19.05 -11.75 -41.82
N TRP A 181 -17.93 -12.45 -41.89
CA TRP A 181 -17.38 -12.99 -43.15
C TRP A 181 -17.75 -14.47 -43.40
N PHE A 182 -17.89 -15.27 -42.34
CA PHE A 182 -18.20 -16.70 -42.47
C PHE A 182 -19.66 -17.05 -42.13
N PHE A 183 -20.36 -16.18 -41.40
CA PHE A 183 -21.76 -16.37 -41.01
C PHE A 183 -22.57 -15.16 -41.45
N ASP A 184 -22.79 -15.06 -42.75
CA ASP A 184 -23.91 -14.27 -43.26
C ASP A 184 -25.17 -15.10 -42.98
N VAL A 185 -26.06 -14.56 -42.14
CA VAL A 185 -27.43 -15.03 -41.87
C VAL A 185 -27.58 -16.28 -40.95
N THR A 186 -28.18 -16.04 -39.76
CA THR A 186 -28.99 -16.97 -38.93
C THR A 186 -28.39 -18.29 -38.40
N ASP A 187 -27.37 -18.28 -37.53
CA ASP A 187 -26.95 -19.55 -36.88
C ASP A 187 -26.47 -19.45 -35.42
N CYS A 188 -26.86 -18.39 -34.68
CA CYS A 188 -26.76 -18.45 -33.22
C CYS A 188 -27.93 -19.23 -32.56
N ASP A 189 -28.88 -19.73 -33.36
CA ASP A 189 -30.09 -20.43 -32.89
C ASP A 189 -30.06 -21.96 -33.13
N ALA A 190 -29.04 -22.54 -33.78
CA ALA A 190 -29.18 -23.90 -34.32
C ALA A 190 -28.66 -25.06 -33.44
N ASP A 191 -27.61 -24.88 -32.62
CA ASP A 191 -26.97 -26.03 -31.95
C ASP A 191 -27.35 -26.24 -30.47
N ASP A 192 -27.94 -25.24 -29.79
CA ASP A 192 -28.47 -25.39 -28.41
C ASP A 192 -29.99 -25.73 -28.38
N ASP A 193 -30.62 -25.81 -29.55
CA ASP A 193 -32.08 -25.87 -29.68
C ASP A 193 -32.67 -27.27 -29.44
N ALA A 194 -31.84 -28.32 -29.30
CA ALA A 194 -32.34 -29.64 -28.91
C ALA A 194 -32.71 -29.68 -27.41
N ASP A 195 -31.80 -29.21 -26.55
CA ASP A 195 -32.01 -29.15 -25.09
C ASP A 195 -32.92 -27.98 -24.69
N ALA A 196 -32.84 -26.84 -25.40
CA ALA A 196 -33.72 -25.70 -25.15
C ALA A 196 -35.18 -26.00 -25.53
N ARG A 197 -35.45 -26.84 -26.54
CA ARG A 197 -36.81 -27.29 -26.87
C ARG A 197 -37.42 -28.20 -25.81
N GLU A 198 -36.60 -29.00 -25.13
CA GLU A 198 -37.07 -29.88 -24.05
C GLU A 198 -37.37 -29.08 -22.77
N LEU A 199 -36.56 -28.07 -22.46
CA LEU A 199 -36.80 -27.12 -21.37
C LEU A 199 -37.99 -26.17 -21.63
N ARG A 200 -38.19 -25.71 -22.87
CA ARG A 200 -39.39 -24.92 -23.25
C ARG A 200 -40.68 -25.72 -23.10
N ARG A 201 -40.71 -27.01 -23.48
CA ARG A 201 -41.87 -27.87 -23.19
C ARG A 201 -42.16 -28.02 -21.70
N ALA A 202 -41.12 -28.07 -20.86
CA ALA A 202 -41.30 -28.14 -19.41
C ALA A 202 -41.81 -26.82 -18.81
N SER A 203 -41.38 -25.68 -19.35
CA SER A 203 -41.84 -24.34 -18.92
C SER A 203 -43.25 -24.03 -19.40
N ASP A 204 -43.58 -24.32 -20.66
CA ASP A 204 -44.91 -24.07 -21.24
C ASP A 204 -45.98 -24.91 -20.52
N ASN A 205 -45.65 -26.14 -20.11
CA ASN A 205 -46.55 -26.97 -19.30
C ASN A 205 -46.75 -26.42 -17.88
N ALA A 206 -45.81 -25.66 -17.34
CA ALA A 206 -45.94 -25.02 -16.02
C ALA A 206 -46.76 -23.72 -16.11
N GLU A 207 -46.57 -22.94 -17.18
CA GLU A 207 -47.27 -21.67 -17.40
C GLU A 207 -48.73 -21.88 -17.85
N GLN A 208 -49.01 -22.98 -18.57
CA GLN A 208 -50.37 -23.40 -18.93
C GLN A 208 -51.20 -23.89 -17.72
N PHE A 209 -50.56 -24.16 -16.58
CA PHE A 209 -51.26 -24.47 -15.33
C PHE A 209 -51.62 -23.19 -14.53
N GLU A 210 -50.90 -22.08 -14.69
CA GLU A 210 -51.21 -20.80 -14.03
C GLU A 210 -52.15 -19.89 -14.85
N THR A 211 -52.16 -20.00 -16.18
CA THR A 211 -53.01 -19.14 -17.05
C THR A 211 -54.45 -19.64 -17.22
N ALA A 212 -54.79 -20.81 -16.70
CA ALA A 212 -56.17 -21.32 -16.70
C ALA A 212 -57.10 -20.64 -15.66
N GLU A 213 -56.58 -19.80 -14.76
CA GLU A 213 -57.37 -19.10 -13.74
C GLU A 213 -57.53 -17.58 -13.96
N LEU A 214 -57.01 -17.01 -15.07
CA LEU A 214 -57.00 -15.55 -15.27
C LEU A 214 -57.37 -15.08 -16.68
N THR A 215 -58.40 -15.70 -17.29
CA THR A 215 -59.00 -15.17 -18.53
C THR A 215 -60.47 -14.83 -18.33
N ASP A 216 -60.73 -13.70 -17.70
CA ASP A 216 -61.90 -12.87 -18.02
C ASP A 216 -61.53 -11.40 -17.77
N PHE A 217 -61.95 -10.49 -18.66
CA PHE A 217 -61.51 -9.09 -18.82
C PHE A 217 -60.24 -8.83 -19.65
N THR A 218 -60.40 -8.81 -20.98
CA THR A 218 -60.58 -7.57 -21.77
C THR A 218 -60.37 -7.88 -23.25
N ALA A 219 -61.49 -8.07 -23.95
CA ALA A 219 -61.53 -7.95 -25.40
C ALA A 219 -61.79 -6.47 -25.74
N MET A 220 -60.83 -5.82 -26.40
CA MET A 220 -61.18 -4.79 -27.36
C MET A 220 -60.15 -4.71 -28.47
N LYS A 221 -60.70 -4.85 -29.67
CA LYS A 221 -60.11 -4.88 -30.99
C LYS A 221 -60.12 -3.43 -31.49
N ASP A 222 -59.04 -2.99 -32.12
CA ASP A 222 -59.13 -2.00 -33.20
C ASP A 222 -57.94 -2.16 -34.14
N ASP A 223 -58.30 -2.48 -35.38
CA ASP A 223 -57.46 -2.58 -36.56
C ASP A 223 -57.23 -1.16 -37.12
N ALA A 224 -55.98 -0.81 -37.45
CA ALA A 224 -55.70 0.27 -38.39
C ALA A 224 -54.33 0.07 -39.02
N ASP A 225 -54.35 -0.38 -40.28
CA ASP A 225 -53.23 -0.40 -41.21
C ASP A 225 -52.68 1.01 -41.45
N THR A 226 -51.36 1.16 -41.46
CA THR A 226 -50.68 2.09 -42.38
C THR A 226 -49.22 1.67 -42.53
N GLU A 227 -48.89 1.24 -43.74
CA GLU A 227 -47.54 1.17 -44.27
C GLU A 227 -46.93 2.57 -44.27
N ASP A 228 -45.76 2.73 -43.66
CA ASP A 228 -44.69 3.54 -44.25
C ASP A 228 -43.35 3.06 -43.71
N SER A 229 -42.47 2.78 -44.67
CA SER A 229 -41.12 2.28 -44.50
C SER A 229 -40.19 3.38 -43.98
N GLU A 230 -39.88 3.34 -42.69
CA GLU A 230 -38.59 3.80 -42.18
C GLU A 230 -37.78 2.56 -41.81
N GLU A 231 -36.60 2.43 -42.40
CA GLU A 231 -35.51 1.62 -41.84
C GLU A 231 -35.12 2.23 -40.48
N ASP A 232 -35.99 2.07 -39.50
CA ASP A 232 -35.57 2.01 -38.12
C ASP A 232 -34.69 0.76 -38.04
N ILE A 233 -33.38 0.99 -38.12
CA ILE A 233 -32.41 0.16 -37.42
C ILE A 233 -32.83 0.26 -35.96
N ALA A 234 -33.80 -0.57 -35.60
CA ALA A 234 -34.17 -0.88 -34.26
C ALA A 234 -32.94 -1.53 -33.66
N MET A 235 -32.05 -0.69 -33.14
CA MET A 235 -31.47 -0.96 -31.84
C MET A 235 -32.66 -1.09 -30.88
N CYS A 236 -33.36 -2.24 -30.94
CA CYS A 236 -34.08 -2.80 -29.82
C CYS A 236 -33.02 -3.01 -28.74
N GLY A 237 -32.67 -1.92 -28.07
CA GLY A 237 -32.00 -1.94 -26.80
C GLY A 237 -32.99 -2.62 -25.88
N SER A 238 -32.84 -3.95 -25.76
CA SER A 238 -33.35 -4.68 -24.62
C SER A 238 -33.02 -3.83 -23.40
N SER A 239 -34.02 -3.64 -22.55
CA SER A 239 -33.89 -2.75 -21.41
C SER A 239 -32.61 -3.13 -20.66
N ASN A 240 -31.81 -2.13 -20.25
CA ASN A 240 -30.40 -2.30 -19.85
C ASN A 240 -30.13 -3.25 -18.64
N VAL A 241 -31.10 -4.08 -18.24
CA VAL A 241 -31.19 -4.75 -16.94
C VAL A 241 -31.89 -6.14 -17.00
N ASP A 242 -32.23 -6.66 -18.19
CA ASP A 242 -32.96 -7.93 -18.31
C ASP A 242 -32.20 -9.12 -17.69
N SER A 243 -30.87 -9.14 -17.84
CA SER A 243 -30.03 -10.17 -17.19
C SER A 243 -30.11 -10.16 -15.66
N ILE A 244 -30.26 -8.98 -15.04
CA ILE A 244 -30.35 -8.87 -13.57
C ILE A 244 -31.67 -9.46 -13.10
N ARG A 245 -32.77 -9.19 -13.82
CA ARG A 245 -34.08 -9.76 -13.50
C ARG A 245 -34.05 -11.29 -13.65
N SER A 246 -33.43 -11.78 -14.71
CA SER A 246 -33.24 -13.22 -14.95
C SER A 246 -32.37 -13.88 -13.88
N ALA A 247 -31.27 -13.23 -13.47
CA ALA A 247 -30.43 -13.70 -12.37
C ALA A 247 -31.21 -13.79 -11.05
N TRP A 248 -32.05 -12.79 -10.76
CA TRP A 248 -32.86 -12.78 -9.54
C TRP A 248 -33.95 -13.87 -9.57
N LYS A 249 -34.60 -14.09 -10.72
CA LYS A 249 -35.54 -15.20 -10.92
C LYS A 249 -34.85 -16.54 -10.69
N GLY A 250 -33.69 -16.77 -11.30
CA GLY A 250 -32.92 -18.00 -11.14
C GLY A 250 -32.42 -18.24 -9.72
N LEU A 251 -32.00 -17.18 -9.01
CA LEU A 251 -31.63 -17.26 -7.60
C LEU A 251 -32.83 -17.67 -6.71
N ARG A 252 -34.03 -17.19 -7.02
CA ARG A 252 -35.25 -17.49 -6.25
C ARG A 252 -35.78 -18.89 -6.54
N THR A 253 -35.76 -19.33 -7.79
CA THR A 253 -36.32 -20.63 -8.21
C THR A 253 -35.31 -21.77 -8.09
N GLY A 254 -34.01 -21.48 -8.04
CA GLY A 254 -32.94 -22.47 -8.14
C GLY A 254 -32.74 -23.02 -9.56
N ILE A 255 -33.46 -22.49 -10.56
CA ILE A 255 -33.41 -22.95 -11.95
C ILE A 255 -32.66 -21.90 -12.79
N PRO A 256 -31.55 -22.27 -13.45
CA PRO A 256 -30.81 -21.34 -14.31
C PRO A 256 -31.70 -20.73 -15.39
N GLN A 257 -31.62 -19.41 -15.57
CA GLN A 257 -32.37 -18.70 -16.61
C GLN A 257 -31.46 -18.42 -17.82
N GLN A 258 -31.94 -18.64 -19.04
CA GLN A 258 -31.20 -18.26 -20.24
C GLN A 258 -31.33 -16.75 -20.47
N THR A 259 -30.23 -16.05 -20.73
CA THR A 259 -30.26 -14.63 -21.11
C THR A 259 -29.12 -14.28 -22.05
N THR A 260 -29.28 -13.18 -22.79
CA THR A 260 -28.23 -12.61 -23.63
C THR A 260 -27.24 -11.80 -22.79
N TRP A 261 -26.02 -11.64 -23.31
CA TRP A 261 -25.01 -10.78 -22.69
C TRP A 261 -25.41 -9.31 -22.85
N ASP A 262 -25.62 -8.61 -21.74
CA ASP A 262 -26.02 -7.21 -21.72
C ASP A 262 -25.11 -6.33 -20.83
N LYS A 263 -25.49 -5.06 -20.62
CA LYS A 263 -24.77 -4.12 -19.76
C LYS A 263 -24.78 -4.53 -18.29
N GLY A 264 -25.84 -5.20 -17.82
CA GLY A 264 -25.95 -5.73 -16.47
C GLY A 264 -24.91 -6.80 -16.18
N MET A 265 -24.76 -7.78 -17.09
CA MET A 265 -23.73 -8.83 -16.99
C MET A 265 -22.31 -8.25 -17.08
N CYS A 266 -22.10 -7.26 -17.95
CA CYS A 266 -20.82 -6.55 -18.04
C CYS A 266 -20.49 -5.83 -16.73
N CYS A 267 -21.45 -5.10 -16.16
CA CYS A 267 -21.30 -4.42 -14.87
C CYS A 267 -20.99 -5.42 -13.75
N GLY A 268 -21.74 -6.53 -13.67
CA GLY A 268 -21.49 -7.61 -12.71
C GLY A 268 -20.08 -8.19 -12.83
N LEU A 269 -19.58 -8.40 -14.05
CA LEU A 269 -18.20 -8.81 -14.30
C LEU A 269 -17.19 -7.78 -13.80
N GLN A 270 -17.39 -6.48 -14.10
CA GLN A 270 -16.50 -5.42 -13.60
C GLN A 270 -16.49 -5.37 -12.07
N CYS A 271 -17.67 -5.46 -11.44
CA CYS A 271 -17.79 -5.51 -9.98
C CYS A 271 -17.07 -6.74 -9.40
N GLY A 272 -17.15 -7.89 -10.08
CA GLY A 272 -16.45 -9.11 -9.67
C GLY A 272 -14.94 -8.96 -9.74
N ILE A 273 -14.41 -8.45 -10.85
CA ILE A 273 -12.97 -8.20 -11.02
C ILE A 273 -12.48 -7.16 -10.00
N CYS A 274 -13.21 -6.05 -9.85
CA CYS A 274 -12.91 -5.02 -8.85
C CYS A 274 -12.87 -5.61 -7.43
N SER A 275 -13.87 -6.43 -7.07
CA SER A 275 -13.93 -7.08 -5.75
C SER A 275 -12.76 -8.04 -5.54
N ALA A 276 -12.39 -8.84 -6.55
CA ALA A 276 -11.24 -9.72 -6.46
C ALA A 276 -9.92 -8.96 -6.26
N LEU A 277 -9.71 -7.88 -7.02
CA LEU A 277 -8.53 -7.04 -6.88
C LEU A 277 -8.49 -6.31 -5.55
N LEU A 278 -9.63 -5.81 -5.07
CA LEU A 278 -9.73 -5.17 -3.76
C LEU A 278 -9.43 -6.18 -2.64
N PHE A 279 -9.92 -7.42 -2.74
CA PHE A 279 -9.59 -8.48 -1.79
C PHE A 279 -8.09 -8.77 -1.75
N ILE A 280 -7.49 -9.03 -2.92
CA ILE A 280 -6.04 -9.29 -3.04
C ILE A 280 -5.24 -8.10 -2.50
N GLY A 281 -5.66 -6.88 -2.83
CA GLY A 281 -5.06 -5.64 -2.34
C GLY A 281 -5.11 -5.53 -0.81
N MET A 282 -6.27 -5.82 -0.19
CA MET A 282 -6.44 -5.75 1.26
C MET A 282 -5.66 -6.85 1.99
N VAL A 283 -5.62 -8.08 1.46
CA VAL A 283 -4.78 -9.16 2.01
C VAL A 283 -3.29 -8.82 1.90
N SER A 284 -2.86 -8.30 0.74
CA SER A 284 -1.47 -7.87 0.53
C SER A 284 -1.11 -6.73 1.48
N PHE A 285 -2.01 -5.76 1.66
CA PHE A 285 -1.84 -4.65 2.59
C PHE A 285 -1.80 -5.13 4.05
N TYR A 286 -2.64 -6.09 4.44
CA TYR A 286 -2.58 -6.73 5.76
C TYR A 286 -1.22 -7.39 6.02
N ILE A 287 -0.71 -8.17 5.04
CA ILE A 287 0.62 -8.80 5.13
C ILE A 287 1.70 -7.73 5.22
N PHE A 288 1.63 -6.68 4.39
CA PHE A 288 2.54 -5.56 4.44
C PHE A 288 2.57 -4.89 5.83
N CYS A 289 1.41 -4.60 6.41
CA CYS A 289 1.30 -4.04 7.77
C CYS A 289 2.00 -4.91 8.82
N ARG A 290 2.01 -6.25 8.65
CA ARG A 290 2.70 -7.18 9.54
C ARG A 290 4.21 -7.17 9.33
N VAL A 291 4.65 -7.12 8.08
CA VAL A 291 6.07 -7.14 7.73
C VAL A 291 6.73 -5.83 8.11
N VAL A 292 6.08 -4.69 7.84
CA VAL A 292 6.71 -3.37 7.97
C VAL A 292 7.04 -2.98 9.42
N VAL A 293 6.27 -3.47 10.39
CA VAL A 293 6.53 -3.27 11.83
C VAL A 293 7.45 -4.32 12.44
N SER A 294 7.83 -5.35 11.68
CA SER A 294 8.67 -6.44 12.19
C SER A 294 10.12 -5.99 12.37
N TYR A 295 10.77 -6.56 13.38
CA TYR A 295 12.21 -6.37 13.59
C TYR A 295 13.04 -6.74 12.35
N TRP A 296 12.66 -7.82 11.65
CA TRP A 296 13.35 -8.24 10.42
C TRP A 296 13.37 -7.14 9.35
N TRP A 297 12.24 -6.48 9.11
CA TRP A 297 12.17 -5.38 8.15
C TRP A 297 12.98 -4.18 8.63
N PHE A 298 12.84 -3.83 9.91
CA PHE A 298 13.60 -2.74 10.53
C PHE A 298 15.11 -2.94 10.39
N GLN A 299 15.60 -4.12 10.75
CA GLN A 299 17.00 -4.51 10.65
C GLN A 299 17.50 -4.43 9.21
N ARG A 300 16.77 -5.05 8.27
CA ARG A 300 17.12 -5.02 6.84
C ARG A 300 17.19 -3.60 6.29
N HIS A 301 16.27 -2.74 6.71
CA HIS A 301 16.23 -1.34 6.28
C HIS A 301 17.45 -0.56 6.80
N HIS A 302 17.77 -0.62 8.09
CA HIS A 302 18.94 0.09 8.64
C HIS A 302 20.27 -0.50 8.16
N ASP A 303 20.34 -1.82 7.91
CA ASP A 303 21.49 -2.45 7.25
C ASP A 303 21.70 -1.93 5.85
N SER A 304 20.61 -1.70 5.14
CA SER A 304 20.65 -1.14 3.79
C SER A 304 21.21 0.28 3.81
N MET A 305 20.81 1.09 4.80
CA MET A 305 21.17 2.51 4.90
C MET A 305 22.55 2.76 5.49
N TRP A 306 22.94 2.07 6.56
CA TRP A 306 24.18 2.35 7.27
C TRP A 306 24.78 1.16 8.03
N GLY A 307 23.98 0.19 8.48
CA GLY A 307 24.46 -0.97 9.24
C GLY A 307 25.52 -1.81 8.51
N PHE A 308 25.52 -1.74 7.17
CA PHE A 308 26.57 -2.36 6.36
C PHE A 308 27.99 -1.88 6.69
N ALA A 309 28.17 -0.69 7.29
CA ALA A 309 29.47 -0.16 7.68
C ALA A 309 30.07 -0.89 8.90
N LEU A 310 29.27 -1.66 9.64
CA LEU A 310 29.74 -2.50 10.75
C LEU A 310 30.35 -3.83 10.27
N ILE A 311 30.14 -4.20 8.99
CA ILE A 311 30.70 -5.44 8.42
C ILE A 311 32.22 -5.33 8.36
N GLN A 312 32.92 -6.21 9.07
CA GLN A 312 34.38 -6.20 9.19
C GLN A 312 35.10 -6.45 7.85
N GLY A 313 36.27 -5.82 7.68
CA GLY A 313 37.16 -6.05 6.53
C GLY A 313 36.75 -5.42 5.20
N LYS A 314 35.67 -4.63 5.15
CA LYS A 314 35.23 -3.91 3.94
C LYS A 314 35.89 -2.55 3.81
N LYS A 315 35.82 -1.94 2.61
CA LYS A 315 36.46 -0.63 2.32
C LYS A 315 35.87 0.51 3.16
N TRP A 316 34.57 0.44 3.40
CA TRP A 316 33.75 1.36 4.18
C TRP A 316 33.53 0.91 5.63
N THR A 317 34.30 -0.04 6.16
CA THR A 317 34.17 -0.43 7.57
C THR A 317 34.65 0.68 8.50
N ALA A 318 33.78 1.10 9.43
CA ALA A 318 34.11 1.99 10.54
C ALA A 318 33.08 1.80 11.68
N PRO A 319 33.40 2.17 12.93
CA PRO A 319 32.41 2.28 13.99
C PRO A 319 31.27 3.24 13.60
N ILE A 320 30.08 2.98 14.13
CA ILE A 320 28.92 3.84 13.96
C ILE A 320 28.52 4.41 15.31
N TRP A 321 28.30 5.72 15.33
CA TRP A 321 27.69 6.45 16.42
C TRP A 321 26.29 6.90 15.98
N VAL A 322 25.24 6.42 16.64
CA VAL A 322 23.89 6.96 16.46
C VAL A 322 23.81 8.30 17.22
N GLY A 323 24.16 9.39 16.55
CA GLY A 323 24.30 10.73 17.17
C GLY A 323 22.98 11.33 17.63
N GLU A 324 21.88 10.97 16.98
CA GLU A 324 20.54 11.36 17.39
C GLU A 324 19.52 10.26 17.15
N PHE A 325 18.68 10.03 18.15
CA PHE A 325 17.47 9.22 18.05
C PHE A 325 16.55 9.56 19.22
N GLY A 326 15.27 9.19 19.11
CA GLY A 326 14.34 9.35 20.22
C GLY A 326 12.91 9.00 19.85
N THR A 327 12.01 9.24 20.79
CA THR A 327 10.57 9.23 20.54
C THR A 327 9.85 10.14 21.53
N SER A 328 8.89 10.92 21.05
CA SER A 328 7.88 11.61 21.88
C SER A 328 6.66 10.74 22.18
N SER A 329 6.55 9.60 21.52
CA SER A 329 5.41 8.68 21.61
C SER A 329 5.67 7.60 22.67
N ALA A 330 4.68 6.73 22.88
CA ALA A 330 4.79 5.57 23.76
C ALA A 330 5.91 4.59 23.31
N ARG A 331 6.23 3.62 24.18
CA ARG A 331 7.14 2.49 23.93
C ARG A 331 6.59 1.52 22.88
N GLY A 332 6.50 1.96 21.62
CA GLY A 332 5.93 1.20 20.49
C GLY A 332 6.95 0.43 19.66
N ASP A 333 6.48 -0.16 18.56
CA ASP A 333 7.26 -1.05 17.67
C ASP A 333 8.57 -0.42 17.18
N TYR A 334 8.55 0.86 16.78
CA TYR A 334 9.78 1.56 16.35
C TYR A 334 10.85 1.58 17.46
N TRP A 335 10.46 1.93 18.68
CA TRP A 335 11.40 2.03 19.81
C TRP A 335 11.96 0.65 20.17
N LEU A 336 11.09 -0.35 20.27
CA LEU A 336 11.50 -1.72 20.59
C LEU A 336 12.45 -2.29 19.52
N ASN A 337 12.12 -2.11 18.24
CA ASN A 337 12.98 -2.54 17.15
C ASN A 337 14.31 -1.79 17.13
N LEU A 338 14.32 -0.50 17.43
CA LEU A 338 15.56 0.29 17.51
C LEU A 338 16.46 -0.17 18.65
N MET A 339 15.91 -0.36 19.86
CA MET A 339 16.68 -0.85 21.01
C MET A 339 17.26 -2.24 20.76
N GLN A 340 16.46 -3.14 20.18
CA GLN A 340 16.95 -4.45 19.74
C GLN A 340 18.09 -4.32 18.73
N TYR A 341 17.90 -3.48 17.70
CA TYR A 341 18.89 -3.29 16.65
C TYR A 341 20.20 -2.73 17.20
N MET A 342 20.13 -1.72 18.07
CA MET A 342 21.31 -1.13 18.69
C MET A 342 22.04 -2.14 19.57
N SER A 343 21.29 -2.95 20.33
CA SER A 343 21.87 -4.00 21.17
C SER A 343 22.56 -5.09 20.36
N GLU A 344 21.93 -5.59 19.29
CA GLU A 344 22.52 -6.65 18.45
C GLU A 344 23.75 -6.19 17.67
N ARG A 345 23.88 -4.88 17.46
CA ARG A 345 24.96 -4.27 16.67
C ARG A 345 26.04 -3.60 17.47
N ASP A 346 25.84 -3.50 18.79
CA ASP A 346 26.75 -2.86 19.73
C ASP A 346 27.21 -1.48 19.22
N VAL A 347 26.23 -0.65 18.85
CA VAL A 347 26.50 0.73 18.38
C VAL A 347 26.44 1.72 19.53
N ASP A 348 27.41 2.62 19.56
CA ASP A 348 27.42 3.75 20.49
C ASP A 348 26.39 4.80 20.07
N TRP A 349 25.93 5.63 21.01
CA TRP A 349 24.81 6.52 20.76
C TRP A 349 24.78 7.78 21.63
N ALA A 350 24.05 8.78 21.16
CA ALA A 350 23.60 9.94 21.92
C ALA A 350 22.09 10.13 21.72
N TYR A 351 21.36 10.35 22.83
CA TYR A 351 19.90 10.44 22.81
C TYR A 351 19.43 11.89 22.65
N TRP A 352 18.45 12.11 21.77
CA TRP A 352 17.79 13.40 21.58
C TRP A 352 16.40 13.43 22.24
N GLN A 353 16.17 14.24 23.30
CA GLN A 353 17.14 15.05 24.03
C GLN A 353 16.96 14.91 25.55
N LEU A 354 17.97 15.35 26.31
CA LEU A 354 17.92 15.35 27.77
C LEU A 354 16.86 16.33 28.30
N ASN A 355 16.75 17.50 27.65
CA ASN A 355 16.04 18.67 28.14
C ASN A 355 14.53 18.44 28.28
N PRO A 356 13.89 18.97 29.34
CA PRO A 356 12.44 18.94 29.51
C PRO A 356 11.70 20.01 28.69
N GLU A 357 12.41 21.05 28.26
CA GLU A 357 11.84 22.19 27.54
C GLU A 357 12.76 22.60 26.38
N LYS A 358 12.16 23.18 25.34
CA LYS A 358 12.89 23.79 24.21
C LYS A 358 12.38 25.20 23.91
N PRO A 359 13.23 26.10 23.40
CA PRO A 359 12.78 27.38 22.91
C PRO A 359 12.01 27.17 21.60
N LEU A 360 10.76 27.64 21.55
CA LEU A 360 9.95 27.72 20.35
C LEU A 360 10.25 29.05 19.65
N THR A 361 11.21 29.02 18.72
CA THR A 361 11.56 30.18 17.88
C THR A 361 10.74 30.25 16.60
N GLN A 362 10.22 29.10 16.15
CA GLN A 362 9.37 29.00 14.97
C GLN A 362 8.45 27.79 15.04
N GLU A 363 7.27 27.90 14.43
CA GLU A 363 6.28 26.84 14.31
C GLU A 363 5.66 26.88 12.92
N TYR A 364 5.43 25.73 12.31
CA TYR A 364 4.67 25.67 11.06
C TYR A 364 3.17 25.63 11.38
N VAL A 365 2.44 26.66 10.99
CA VAL A 365 0.99 26.75 11.17
C VAL A 365 0.31 26.53 9.82
N LEU A 366 -0.55 25.51 9.73
CA LEU A 366 -1.28 25.19 8.51
C LEU A 366 -2.05 26.42 8.00
N GLY A 367 -1.85 26.77 6.73
CA GLY A 367 -2.45 27.95 6.10
C GLY A 367 -1.74 29.30 6.38
N LYS A 368 -0.79 29.35 7.34
CA LYS A 368 0.00 30.55 7.64
C LYS A 368 1.51 30.39 7.36
N GLY A 369 1.98 29.16 7.14
CA GLY A 369 3.38 28.87 6.91
C GLY A 369 4.20 28.88 8.20
N TRP A 370 5.51 29.08 8.09
CA TRP A 370 6.40 29.21 9.25
C TRP A 370 6.13 30.54 9.96
N VAL A 371 5.62 30.46 11.18
CA VAL A 371 5.45 31.59 12.09
C VAL A 371 6.69 31.67 12.95
N HIS A 372 7.37 32.81 12.92
CA HIS A 372 8.54 33.09 13.76
C HIS A 372 8.11 33.86 15.00
N TYR A 373 8.55 33.42 16.17
CA TYR A 373 8.30 34.09 17.44
C TYR A 373 9.48 34.99 17.77
N THR A 374 9.21 36.29 17.99
CA THR A 374 10.24 37.29 18.33
C THR A 374 10.75 37.14 19.76
N GLU A 375 9.90 36.64 20.66
CA GLU A 375 10.27 36.30 22.03
C GLU A 375 10.25 34.78 22.15
N GLY A 376 11.39 34.19 22.54
CA GLY A 376 11.53 32.74 22.67
C GLY A 376 10.58 32.19 23.73
N LYS A 377 9.49 31.56 23.30
CA LYS A 377 8.58 30.86 24.20
C LYS A 377 9.17 29.51 24.54
N TRP A 378 9.46 29.23 25.79
CA TRP A 378 9.81 27.87 26.21
C TRP A 378 8.56 26.99 26.17
N VAL A 379 8.68 25.84 25.53
CA VAL A 379 7.61 24.84 25.44
C VAL A 379 8.12 23.50 25.90
N ASN A 380 7.22 22.68 26.43
CA ASN A 380 7.52 21.33 26.87
C ASN A 380 8.15 20.52 25.71
N GLU A 381 9.32 19.96 25.95
CA GLU A 381 9.97 19.06 25.02
C GLU A 381 9.46 17.63 25.25
N THR A 382 8.51 17.23 24.40
CA THR A 382 7.94 15.87 24.44
C THR A 382 8.96 14.76 24.19
N TRP A 383 10.10 15.06 23.57
CA TRP A 383 11.18 14.11 23.34
C TRP A 383 12.13 13.96 24.53
N GLY A 384 11.99 14.80 25.54
CA GLY A 384 12.83 14.91 26.72
C GLY A 384 12.91 13.62 27.54
N ILE A 385 14.05 13.42 28.21
CA ILE A 385 14.20 12.39 29.25
C ILE A 385 13.73 12.89 30.61
N LEU A 386 13.98 14.17 30.91
CA LEU A 386 13.70 14.76 32.21
C LEU A 386 12.34 15.48 32.24
N GLU A 387 11.81 15.64 33.44
CA GLU A 387 10.74 16.58 33.76
C GLU A 387 11.28 18.00 33.95
N SER A 388 10.38 18.98 34.05
CA SER A 388 10.73 20.40 34.17
C SER A 388 11.54 20.75 35.44
N ASP A 389 11.59 19.86 36.42
CA ASP A 389 12.44 19.97 37.61
C ASP A 389 13.92 19.63 37.35
N TRP A 390 14.26 19.12 36.15
CA TRP A 390 15.60 18.66 35.74
C TRP A 390 16.19 17.53 36.59
N ASP A 391 15.37 16.87 37.41
CA ASP A 391 15.80 15.81 38.33
C ASP A 391 14.97 14.52 38.10
N SER A 392 13.66 14.68 37.93
CA SER A 392 12.75 13.55 37.71
C SER A 392 12.82 13.04 36.27
N VAL A 393 12.77 11.71 36.13
CA VAL A 393 12.71 11.04 34.82
C VAL A 393 11.26 11.02 34.34
N ARG A 394 11.00 11.60 33.16
CA ARG A 394 9.67 11.67 32.53
C ARG A 394 9.10 10.32 32.15
N HIS A 395 9.95 9.46 31.59
CA HIS A 395 9.54 8.14 31.09
C HIS A 395 10.47 7.06 31.64
N PRO A 396 10.11 6.40 32.76
CA PRO A 396 10.96 5.38 33.38
C PRO A 396 11.37 4.27 32.41
N TRP A 397 10.44 3.80 31.57
CA TRP A 397 10.71 2.78 30.55
C TRP A 397 11.82 3.18 29.57
N LYS A 398 11.86 4.47 29.18
CA LYS A 398 12.83 5.00 28.22
C LYS A 398 14.22 4.98 28.82
N MET A 399 14.37 5.44 30.06
CA MET A 399 15.64 5.42 30.78
C MET A 399 16.12 3.98 31.05
N LEU A 400 15.21 3.06 31.37
CA LEU A 400 15.55 1.64 31.57
C LEU A 400 16.08 1.01 30.29
N ASP A 401 15.42 1.22 29.15
CA ASP A 401 15.87 0.71 27.85
C ASP A 401 17.23 1.30 27.46
N LEU A 402 17.40 2.62 27.60
CA LEU A 402 18.66 3.31 27.30
C LEU A 402 19.82 2.74 28.12
N ARG A 403 19.67 2.59 29.43
CA ARG A 403 20.73 2.04 30.31
C ARG A 403 21.22 0.65 29.88
N ARG A 404 20.36 -0.14 29.23
CA ARG A 404 20.71 -1.50 28.76
C ARG A 404 21.52 -1.52 27.48
N VAL A 405 21.33 -0.50 26.65
CA VAL A 405 22.14 -0.29 25.45
C VAL A 405 23.35 0.61 25.70
N MET A 406 23.62 1.03 26.96
CA MET A 406 24.85 1.77 27.32
C MET A 406 26.06 0.87 27.55
N THR A 407 25.87 -0.39 27.94
CA THR A 407 26.98 -1.32 28.19
C THR A 407 27.50 -1.88 26.87
N SER A 408 28.79 -2.19 26.78
CA SER A 408 29.36 -2.97 25.67
C SER A 408 29.89 -4.32 26.20
N PRO A 409 29.49 -5.46 25.63
CA PRO A 409 28.44 -5.58 24.62
C PRO A 409 27.07 -5.19 25.18
N ALA A 410 26.25 -4.56 24.35
CA ALA A 410 24.89 -4.19 24.71
C ALA A 410 24.01 -5.42 24.89
N HIS A 411 23.19 -5.41 25.95
CA HIS A 411 22.28 -6.50 26.30
C HIS A 411 20.89 -5.96 26.60
N TRP A 412 20.03 -5.99 25.59
CA TRP A 412 18.63 -5.58 25.68
C TRP A 412 17.69 -6.73 25.27
N SER A 413 16.55 -6.85 25.96
CA SER A 413 15.43 -7.69 25.53
C SER A 413 14.10 -6.97 25.79
N PRO A 414 13.07 -7.17 24.95
CA PRO A 414 11.77 -6.52 25.12
C PRO A 414 11.12 -6.85 26.48
N GLU A 415 11.24 -8.09 26.91
CA GLU A 415 10.68 -8.64 28.15
C GLU A 415 11.56 -8.39 29.37
N GLY A 416 12.76 -7.82 29.18
CA GLY A 416 13.83 -7.77 30.17
C GLY A 416 13.34 -7.30 31.53
N TYR A 417 12.52 -6.25 31.59
CA TYR A 417 11.85 -5.80 32.81
C TYR A 417 10.55 -5.07 32.42
N PRO A 418 9.36 -5.62 32.73
CA PRO A 418 8.14 -4.86 32.53
C PRO A 418 8.23 -3.64 33.44
N CYS A 419 8.05 -2.46 32.86
CA CYS A 419 7.66 -1.32 33.66
C CYS A 419 6.50 -1.79 34.57
N ASP A 420 6.63 -1.53 35.87
CA ASP A 420 5.67 -2.03 36.85
C ASP A 420 4.31 -1.36 36.58
N ARG A 421 3.42 -2.07 35.89
CA ARG A 421 2.08 -1.54 35.55
C ARG A 421 1.24 -1.26 36.79
N SER A 422 1.58 -1.84 37.95
CA SER A 422 0.91 -1.50 39.22
C SER A 422 1.32 -0.12 39.75
N ILE A 423 2.52 0.34 39.40
CA ILE A 423 3.08 1.64 39.81
C ILE A 423 2.83 2.70 38.73
N TYR A 424 3.07 2.36 37.47
CA TYR A 424 3.13 3.32 36.36
C TYR A 424 1.95 3.20 35.37
N GLY A 425 1.04 2.24 35.57
CA GLY A 425 -0.19 2.11 34.78
C GLY A 425 0.03 2.08 33.26
N SER A 426 -0.67 2.95 32.53
CA SER A 426 -0.57 3.09 31.07
C SER A 426 0.75 3.69 30.58
N GLU A 427 1.54 4.30 31.47
CA GLU A 427 2.82 4.92 31.10
C GLU A 427 3.93 3.92 30.82
N CYS A 428 3.72 2.65 31.16
CA CYS A 428 4.65 1.57 30.84
C CYS A 428 4.82 1.28 29.35
N GLY A 429 3.95 1.84 28.51
CA GLY A 429 3.91 1.58 27.07
C GLY A 429 3.48 0.15 26.76
N GLY A 430 2.79 0.01 25.62
CA GLY A 430 2.18 -1.24 25.15
C GLY A 430 0.67 -1.25 25.30
#